data_AF-A0A3D2FYA0-F1
#
_entry.id   AF-A0A3D2FYA0-F1
#
_cell.length_a   1.000
_cell.length_b   1.000
_cell.length_c   1.000
_cell.angle_alpha   90.00
_cell.angle_beta   90.00
_cell.angle_gamma   90.00
#
_symmetry.space_group_name_H-M   'P 1'
#
loop_
_entity.id
_entity.type
_entity.pdbx_description
1 polymer ?
#
loop_
_entity_poly.entity_id
_entity_poly.type
_entity_poly.pdbx_seq_one_letter_code
_entity_poly.pdbx_strand_id
1 'polypeptide(L)'
;MYRRALPLLLTAVLLLSGCAAGQKNMPKKTDEKEMTGQSSDMSGEGIMYMDTTENVIYLAGGCFWGMEHLMQSIPGVIDAQSGYANGTCEADADYRTVCKGNTGFRETVRVEYDPGQVSLDALLLAYFYVIDPTVENRQGNDRGSQ
;
A
#
# COMPACT_ATOMS: atom_id res chain seq x y z
N MET A 1 20.57 -22.56 -49.05
CA MET A 1 20.40 -21.30 -48.29
C MET A 1 18.98 -21.24 -47.75
N TYR A 2 18.79 -21.81 -46.55
CA TYR A 2 17.53 -21.78 -45.79
C TYR A 2 17.28 -20.37 -45.26
N ARG A 3 16.57 -19.54 -46.00
CA ARG A 3 16.00 -18.27 -45.50
C ARG A 3 14.62 -18.15 -46.12
N ARG A 4 13.59 -18.68 -45.44
CA ARG A 4 12.17 -18.26 -45.54
C ARG A 4 11.13 -19.10 -44.78
N ALA A 5 11.53 -20.11 -43.99
CA ALA A 5 10.58 -21.00 -43.32
C ALA A 5 10.40 -20.73 -41.79
N LEU A 6 10.71 -19.53 -41.29
CA LEU A 6 10.65 -19.25 -39.84
C LEU A 6 9.38 -18.52 -39.33
N PRO A 7 8.50 -17.87 -40.12
CA PRO A 7 7.34 -17.20 -39.52
C PRO A 7 6.10 -18.10 -39.40
N LEU A 8 6.12 -19.33 -39.92
CA LEU A 8 4.93 -20.20 -40.01
C LEU A 8 4.75 -21.16 -38.82
N LEU A 9 5.68 -21.19 -37.86
CA LEU A 9 5.61 -22.08 -36.69
C LEU A 9 5.06 -21.41 -35.42
N LEU A 10 4.80 -20.10 -35.44
CA LEU A 10 4.32 -19.36 -34.25
C LEU A 10 2.80 -19.19 -34.16
N THR A 11 2.03 -19.56 -35.19
CA THR A 11 0.56 -19.39 -35.21
C THR A 11 -0.23 -20.65 -34.85
N ALA A 12 0.42 -21.79 -34.61
CA ALA A 12 -0.26 -23.07 -34.35
C ALA A 12 -0.48 -23.41 -32.86
N VAL A 13 0.09 -22.65 -31.92
CA VAL A 13 0.04 -22.96 -30.47
C VAL A 13 -1.13 -22.26 -29.74
N LEU A 14 -1.83 -21.33 -30.40
CA LEU A 14 -2.88 -20.49 -29.79
C LEU A 14 -4.31 -21.06 -29.86
N LEU A 15 -4.52 -22.33 -30.24
CA LEU A 15 -5.87 -22.89 -30.51
C LEU A 15 -6.23 -24.18 -29.75
N LEU A 16 -5.58 -24.54 -28.64
CA LEU A 16 -5.89 -25.77 -27.90
C LEU A 16 -5.94 -25.62 -26.37
N SER A 17 -6.75 -24.71 -25.85
CA SER A 17 -7.20 -24.84 -24.46
C SER A 17 -8.64 -24.34 -24.28
N GLY A 18 -9.56 -25.07 -24.93
CA GLY A 18 -11.00 -24.98 -24.71
C GLY A 18 -11.50 -26.10 -23.79
N CYS A 19 -12.23 -25.69 -22.76
CA CYS A 19 -13.36 -26.33 -22.08
C CYS A 19 -13.32 -27.84 -21.76
N ALA A 20 -13.29 -28.17 -20.46
CA ALA A 20 -13.82 -29.42 -19.92
C ALA A 20 -15.04 -29.13 -19.01
N ALA A 21 -16.23 -29.41 -19.51
CA ALA A 21 -17.48 -29.42 -18.75
C ALA A 21 -17.66 -30.78 -18.06
N GLY A 22 -17.86 -30.79 -16.75
CA GLY A 22 -18.15 -31.99 -15.96
C GLY A 22 -19.45 -31.84 -15.18
N GLN A 23 -20.52 -32.50 -15.65
CA GLN A 23 -21.77 -32.68 -14.91
C GLN A 23 -21.63 -33.81 -13.88
N LYS A 24 -22.16 -33.61 -12.67
CA LYS A 24 -22.68 -34.70 -11.82
C LYS A 24 -24.06 -34.30 -11.29
N ASN A 25 -25.00 -35.24 -11.41
CA ASN A 25 -26.43 -35.10 -11.14
C ASN A 25 -26.81 -35.63 -9.74
N MET A 26 -27.88 -35.02 -9.20
CA MET A 26 -28.90 -35.51 -8.23
C MET A 26 -28.55 -35.65 -6.73
N PRO A 27 -29.52 -35.59 -5.78
CA PRO A 27 -30.99 -35.56 -5.94
C PRO A 27 -31.76 -34.43 -5.21
N LYS A 28 -33.04 -34.34 -5.59
CA LYS A 28 -34.13 -33.50 -5.05
C LYS A 28 -34.63 -34.03 -3.69
N LYS A 29 -34.86 -33.13 -2.73
CA LYS A 29 -35.89 -33.33 -1.68
C LYS A 29 -36.47 -31.98 -1.26
N THR A 30 -37.77 -31.82 -1.51
CA THR A 30 -38.63 -30.76 -0.98
C THR A 30 -39.11 -31.22 0.39
N ASP A 31 -39.12 -30.32 1.38
CA ASP A 31 -40.27 -30.09 2.27
C ASP A 31 -40.08 -28.75 2.99
N GLU A 32 -41.18 -28.04 3.09
CA GLU A 32 -41.33 -26.63 3.41
C GLU A 32 -41.17 -26.32 4.91
N LYS A 33 -40.56 -25.18 5.24
CA LYS A 33 -41.11 -24.30 6.28
C LYS A 33 -40.63 -22.86 6.14
N GLU A 34 -41.60 -22.00 5.90
CA GLU A 34 -41.54 -20.54 5.88
C GLU A 34 -41.29 -19.97 7.28
N MET A 35 -40.38 -19.01 7.40
CA MET A 35 -40.54 -17.82 8.26
C MET A 35 -39.48 -16.77 7.87
N THR A 36 -39.92 -15.89 6.96
CA THR A 36 -39.60 -14.46 6.83
C THR A 36 -38.34 -13.90 7.52
N GLY A 37 -37.43 -13.37 6.69
CA GLY A 37 -36.59 -12.23 7.07
C GLY A 37 -35.20 -12.21 6.45
N GLN A 38 -35.07 -11.65 5.23
CA GLN A 38 -33.88 -10.91 4.77
C GLN A 38 -34.06 -10.46 3.32
N SER A 39 -34.18 -9.15 3.10
CA SER A 39 -33.76 -8.53 1.84
C SER A 39 -32.26 -8.26 1.96
N SER A 40 -31.53 -8.96 1.10
CA SER A 40 -30.14 -8.74 0.73
C SER A 40 -29.82 -7.28 0.47
N ASP A 41 -28.70 -6.80 1.02
CA ASP A 41 -27.77 -6.02 0.21
C ASP A 41 -26.33 -6.30 0.64
N MET A 42 -25.58 -6.92 -0.28
CA MET A 42 -24.14 -7.10 -0.25
C MET A 42 -23.57 -6.11 -1.26
N SER A 43 -23.14 -4.94 -0.79
CA SER A 43 -22.18 -4.12 -1.52
C SER A 43 -21.49 -3.16 -0.57
N GLY A 44 -20.18 -3.32 -0.46
CA GLY A 44 -19.33 -2.52 0.41
C GLY A 44 -18.16 -3.35 0.87
N GLU A 45 -17.18 -3.55 -0.02
CA GLU A 45 -15.81 -3.78 0.44
C GLU A 45 -15.40 -2.52 1.20
N GLY A 46 -15.74 -2.49 2.49
CA GLY A 46 -15.21 -1.52 3.41
C GLY A 46 -13.72 -1.80 3.49
N ILE A 47 -12.90 -0.88 2.97
CA ILE A 47 -11.51 -0.80 3.38
C ILE A 47 -11.56 -0.72 4.90
N MET A 48 -11.19 -1.82 5.54
CA MET A 48 -11.10 -1.92 6.98
C MET A 48 -9.94 -1.01 7.41
N TYR A 49 -10.25 0.25 7.67
CA TYR A 49 -9.41 1.08 8.50
C TYR A 49 -9.37 0.40 9.86
N MET A 50 -8.21 -0.13 10.23
CA MET A 50 -8.01 -0.63 11.58
C MET A 50 -7.99 0.58 12.52
N ASP A 51 -8.94 0.61 13.45
CA ASP A 51 -9.07 1.65 14.49
C ASP A 51 -7.99 1.52 15.59
N THR A 52 -7.08 0.55 15.47
CA THR A 52 -6.00 0.34 16.44
C THR A 52 -4.68 0.89 15.91
N THR A 53 -3.97 1.65 16.74
CA THR A 53 -2.63 2.18 16.45
C THR A 53 -1.51 1.14 16.56
N GLU A 54 -1.85 -0.14 16.79
CA GLU A 54 -0.89 -1.18 17.15
C GLU A 54 0.14 -1.49 16.05
N ASN A 55 -0.16 -1.17 14.78
CA ASN A 55 0.75 -1.37 13.66
C ASN A 55 0.93 -0.09 12.84
N VAL A 56 1.17 1.03 13.54
CA VAL A 56 1.46 2.32 12.92
C VAL A 56 2.83 2.82 13.36
N ILE A 57 3.66 3.23 12.40
CA ILE A 57 4.93 3.93 12.66
C ILE A 57 4.96 5.26 11.91
N TYR A 58 5.62 6.26 12.49
CA TYR A 58 5.83 7.57 11.89
C TYR A 58 7.31 7.73 11.55
N LEU A 59 7.62 7.96 10.27
CA LEU A 59 9.00 8.02 9.76
C LEU A 59 9.27 9.38 9.15
N ALA A 60 10.28 10.09 9.69
CA ALA A 60 10.74 11.38 9.20
C ALA A 60 12.15 11.22 8.63
N GLY A 61 12.30 11.41 7.31
CA GLY A 61 13.52 11.04 6.60
C GLY A 61 13.87 11.94 5.42
N GLY A 62 13.52 13.23 5.48
CA GLY A 62 13.64 14.18 4.36
C GLY A 62 12.32 14.37 3.64
N CYS A 63 12.38 14.68 2.33
CA CYS A 63 11.18 14.92 1.52
C CYS A 63 10.15 13.79 1.65
N PHE A 64 9.00 14.09 2.23
CA PHE A 64 7.95 13.10 2.50
C PHE A 64 7.39 12.43 1.24
N TRP A 65 7.51 13.03 0.05
CA TRP A 65 7.01 12.45 -1.21
C TRP A 65 7.79 11.19 -1.59
N GLY A 66 9.11 11.25 -1.45
CA GLY A 66 9.97 10.08 -1.69
C GLY A 66 9.74 9.00 -0.64
N MET A 67 9.58 9.40 0.62
CA MET A 67 9.37 8.47 1.72
C MET A 67 8.00 7.79 1.63
N GLU A 68 6.93 8.53 1.33
CA GLU A 68 5.58 8.00 1.14
C GLU A 68 5.57 7.01 -0.02
N HIS A 69 6.16 7.39 -1.16
CA HIS A 69 6.25 6.50 -2.31
C HIS A 69 7.03 5.21 -2.01
N LEU A 70 8.12 5.29 -1.25
CA LEU A 70 8.86 4.11 -0.79
C LEU A 70 7.95 3.20 0.05
N MET A 71 7.28 3.75 1.05
CA MET A 71 6.46 2.96 1.97
C MET A 71 5.26 2.33 1.25
N GLN A 72 4.58 3.06 0.38
CA GLN A 72 3.49 2.54 -0.47
C GLN A 72 3.92 1.38 -1.38
N SER A 73 5.21 1.30 -1.72
CA SER A 73 5.73 0.23 -2.60
C SER A 73 5.99 -1.10 -1.90
N ILE A 74 5.97 -1.13 -0.55
CA ILE A 74 6.31 -2.31 0.24
C ILE A 74 5.07 -3.20 0.44
N PRO A 75 5.07 -4.47 -0.02
CA PRO A 75 3.97 -5.40 0.26
C PRO A 75 3.76 -5.57 1.77
N GLY A 76 2.51 -5.47 2.21
CA GLY A 76 2.14 -5.49 3.63
C GLY A 76 1.98 -4.11 4.25
N VAL A 77 2.40 -3.02 3.58
CA VAL A 77 1.94 -1.67 3.94
C VAL A 77 0.50 -1.50 3.49
N ILE A 78 -0.38 -1.16 4.44
CA ILE A 78 -1.82 -0.95 4.23
C ILE A 78 -2.07 0.47 3.75
N ASP A 79 -1.42 1.44 4.38
CA ASP A 79 -1.56 2.86 4.09
C ASP A 79 -0.29 3.63 4.44
N ALA A 80 -0.02 4.69 3.68
CA ALA A 80 1.08 5.61 3.96
C ALA A 80 0.67 7.04 3.57
N GLN A 81 0.75 7.96 4.53
CA GLN A 81 0.29 9.34 4.38
C GLN A 81 1.36 10.34 4.80
N SER A 82 1.69 11.27 3.91
CA SER A 82 2.53 12.44 4.22
C SER A 82 1.85 13.42 5.18
N GLY A 83 2.62 13.96 6.11
CA GLY A 83 2.19 14.98 7.06
C GLY A 83 3.36 15.61 7.80
N TYR A 84 3.07 16.20 8.95
CA TYR A 84 4.05 16.88 9.80
C TYR A 84 3.96 16.39 11.24
N ALA A 85 5.10 16.11 11.87
CA ALA A 85 5.17 15.70 13.27
C ALA A 85 6.18 16.54 14.06
N ASN A 86 6.07 16.50 15.39
CA ASN A 86 6.99 17.14 16.34
C ASN A 86 7.14 18.68 16.22
N GLY A 87 6.15 19.37 15.64
CA GLY A 87 6.09 20.83 15.62
C GLY A 87 5.54 21.44 16.90
N THR A 88 5.54 22.77 16.95
CA THR A 88 5.16 23.55 18.14
C THR A 88 3.69 23.97 18.18
N CYS A 89 3.05 24.14 17.01
CA CYS A 89 1.68 24.63 16.86
C CYS A 89 0.99 23.92 15.71
N GLU A 90 -0.14 23.25 15.98
CA GLU A 90 -0.90 22.51 14.96
C GLU A 90 -1.38 23.41 13.81
N ALA A 91 -1.77 24.65 14.10
CA ALA A 91 -2.22 25.60 13.08
C ALA A 91 -1.12 25.97 12.06
N ASP A 92 0.15 25.73 12.40
CA ASP A 92 1.30 26.00 11.53
C ASP A 92 1.70 24.77 10.68
N ALA A 93 0.96 23.65 10.78
CA ALA A 93 1.21 22.40 10.06
C ALA A 93 0.76 22.44 8.59
N ASP A 94 1.10 23.51 7.87
CA ASP A 94 0.90 23.64 6.43
C ASP A 94 2.25 23.79 5.71
N TYR A 95 2.31 23.29 4.48
CA TYR A 95 3.54 23.26 3.69
C TYR A 95 4.26 24.61 3.61
N ARG A 96 3.52 25.70 3.33
CA ARG A 96 4.14 27.02 3.16
C ARG A 96 4.70 27.56 4.47
N THR A 97 4.09 27.25 5.60
CA THR A 97 4.56 27.70 6.91
C THR A 97 5.71 26.83 7.41
N VAL A 98 5.62 25.51 7.23
CA VAL A 98 6.69 24.56 7.59
C VAL A 98 7.98 24.84 6.80
N CYS A 99 7.90 25.10 5.50
CA CYS A 99 9.07 25.42 4.68
C CYS A 99 9.81 26.71 5.10
N LYS A 100 9.24 27.54 5.99
CA LYS A 100 9.95 28.69 6.58
C LYS A 100 10.94 28.27 7.68
N GLY A 101 10.86 27.04 8.19
CA GLY A 101 11.83 26.44 9.12
C GLY A 101 11.64 26.76 10.61
N ASN A 102 10.66 27.61 10.97
CA ASN A 102 10.49 28.12 12.34
C ASN A 102 9.38 27.42 13.15
N THR A 103 8.80 26.34 12.62
CA THR A 103 7.65 25.64 13.23
C THR A 103 8.03 24.44 14.09
N GLY A 104 9.29 23.99 14.00
CA GLY A 104 9.77 22.79 14.68
C GLY A 104 9.33 21.47 14.03
N PHE A 105 8.39 21.49 13.07
CA PHE A 105 7.90 20.29 12.40
C PHE A 105 9.00 19.54 11.65
N ARG A 106 8.78 18.25 11.44
CA ARG A 106 9.47 17.39 10.47
C ARG A 106 8.46 16.88 9.45
N GLU A 107 8.83 16.89 8.18
CA GLU A 107 8.14 16.11 7.15
C GLU A 107 8.17 14.63 7.54
N THR A 108 6.98 14.05 7.72
CA THR A 108 6.80 12.73 8.34
C THR A 108 5.75 11.93 7.60
N VAL A 109 5.99 10.63 7.44
CA VAL A 109 5.02 9.71 6.85
C VAL A 109 4.44 8.82 7.94
N ARG A 110 3.12 8.81 8.10
CA ARG A 110 2.39 7.79 8.87
C ARG A 110 2.32 6.53 8.03
N VAL A 111 2.82 5.40 8.53
CA VAL A 111 2.80 4.11 7.85
C VAL A 111 2.01 3.12 8.69
N GLU A 112 0.93 2.59 8.12
CA GLU A 112 0.13 1.51 8.69
C GLU A 112 0.44 0.22 7.94
N TYR A 113 0.68 -0.88 8.67
CA TYR A 113 1.15 -2.13 8.06
C TYR A 113 0.53 -3.38 8.70
N ASP A 114 0.53 -4.47 7.94
CA ASP A 114 0.14 -5.80 8.40
C ASP A 114 1.38 -6.58 8.88
N PRO A 115 1.53 -6.82 10.20
CA PRO A 115 2.68 -7.55 10.75
C PRO A 115 2.74 -9.02 10.30
N GLY A 116 1.65 -9.58 9.77
CA GLY A 116 1.62 -10.90 9.15
C GLY A 116 2.26 -10.95 7.75
N GLN A 117 2.46 -9.80 7.11
CA GLN A 117 3.04 -9.67 5.77
C GLN A 117 4.40 -8.96 5.76
N VAL A 118 4.58 -7.94 6.60
CA VAL A 118 5.85 -7.20 6.74
C VAL A 118 6.16 -6.91 8.20
N SER A 119 7.41 -7.17 8.62
CA SER A 119 7.84 -6.84 9.99
C SER A 119 8.25 -5.38 10.11
N LEU A 120 8.18 -4.85 11.33
CA LEU A 120 8.72 -3.53 11.64
C LEU A 120 10.21 -3.42 11.27
N ASP A 121 11.01 -4.45 11.54
CA ASP A 121 12.43 -4.49 11.20
C ASP A 121 12.67 -4.35 9.68
N ALA A 122 11.82 -4.94 8.85
CA ALA A 122 11.90 -4.82 7.40
C ALA A 122 11.58 -3.39 6.94
N LEU A 123 10.58 -2.74 7.54
CA LEU A 123 10.25 -1.33 7.27
C LEU A 123 11.41 -0.40 7.68
N LEU A 124 11.98 -0.63 8.87
CA LEU A 124 13.12 0.14 9.35
C LEU A 124 14.37 -0.08 8.50
N LEU A 125 14.61 -1.30 8.02
CA LEU A 125 15.70 -1.59 7.11
C LEU A 125 15.55 -0.83 5.79
N ALA A 126 14.34 -0.82 5.19
CA ALA A 126 14.06 -0.05 3.98
C ALA A 126 14.23 1.46 4.20
N TYR A 127 13.76 1.97 5.34
CA TYR A 127 13.91 3.36 5.76
C TYR A 127 15.39 3.77 5.87
N PHE A 128 16.18 3.03 6.67
CA PHE A 128 17.60 3.35 6.87
C PHE A 128 18.46 3.15 5.63
N TYR A 129 17.97 2.43 4.62
CA TYR A 129 18.67 2.28 3.34
C TYR A 129 18.62 3.57 2.49
N VAL A 130 17.60 4.41 2.67
CA VAL A 130 17.39 5.60 1.82
C VAL A 130 17.68 6.94 2.50
N ILE A 131 17.89 6.93 3.82
CA ILE A 131 18.23 8.14 4.59
C ILE A 131 19.69 8.16 4.99
N ASP A 132 20.27 9.36 5.09
CA ASP A 132 21.46 9.61 5.90
C ASP A 132 21.02 10.06 7.31
N PRO A 133 21.15 9.22 8.35
CA PRO A 133 20.75 9.56 9.72
C PRO A 133 21.80 10.39 10.47
N THR A 134 22.90 10.77 9.83
CA THR A 134 24.03 11.46 10.48
C THR A 134 24.07 12.96 10.20
N VAL A 135 23.20 13.42 9.30
CA VAL A 135 23.10 14.84 8.92
C VAL A 135 22.00 15.54 9.71
N GLU A 136 22.32 16.73 10.20
CA GLU A 136 21.39 17.59 10.94
C GLU A 136 20.75 18.61 9.99
N ASN A 137 19.42 18.81 10.12
CA ASN A 137 18.63 19.80 9.36
C ASN A 137 18.86 19.74 7.83
N ARG A 138 18.98 18.52 7.31
CA ARG A 138 19.18 18.24 5.88
C ARG A 138 18.91 16.77 5.57
N GLN A 139 18.38 16.48 4.39
CA GLN A 139 18.48 15.17 3.76
C GLN A 139 18.77 15.33 2.27
N GLY A 140 19.82 14.67 1.78
CA GLY A 140 20.27 14.86 0.38
C GLY A 140 20.45 16.34 0.02
N ASN A 141 19.68 16.80 -0.98
CA ASN A 141 19.69 18.19 -1.44
C ASN A 141 18.73 19.10 -0.67
N ASP A 142 17.78 18.54 0.09
CA ASP A 142 16.78 19.28 0.85
C ASP A 142 17.41 19.79 2.15
N ARG A 143 17.41 21.11 2.34
CA ARG A 143 18.02 21.79 3.48
C ARG A 143 16.96 22.52 4.29
N GLY A 144 16.89 22.21 5.57
CA GLY A 144 15.85 22.73 6.45
C GLY A 144 15.71 21.87 7.69
N SER A 145 15.12 22.45 8.73
CA SER A 145 14.78 21.69 9.92
C SER A 145 13.63 20.73 9.64
N GLN A 146 12.76 21.03 8.68
CA GLN A 146 11.64 20.18 8.27
C GLN A 146 12.08 18.88 7.59
#